data_AF-A0A943LCR6-F1
#
_entry.id   AF-A0A943LCR6-F1
#
_cell.length_a   1.000
_cell.length_b   1.000
_cell.length_c   1.000
_cell.angle_alpha   90.00
_cell.angle_beta   90.00
_cell.angle_gamma   90.00
#
_symmetry.space_group_name_H-M   'P 1'
#
loop_
_entity.id
_entity.type
_entity.pdbx_description
1 polymer ?
#
loop_
_entity_poly.entity_id
_entity_poly.type
_entity_poly.pdbx_seq_one_letter_code
_entity_poly.pdbx_strand_id
1 'polypeptide(L)'
;MNQFFSTAILVMGYNRHEPLRKVLEALNKMKIDSNVDLIISIDGGGTTSVNKLVNEYNWSYGQKKVIIHSTRLGLKNHFIWAGDQTEFYDSILFLEDDIMPAPYALDVVKQMVSKYSSDDCIAAGSLYSPLLCEFVGSKFYKIHDGQDVFFLAHPYWGTIWMKNGWKLFKKWYETYEYNENLLPTAVSQWKNNSSFKKIFIQYLAETQRTCVFPRVSYVTNLGVAGENAPMSTNCYQTVLSSYKPNLRMPEYALSESSYDVFMEILPKILKKKCSELESYDFSVDLKQTRTFFSTPYILTTRPVKKAIITFSGRMKPFESAIFFNMKGEGISLARTEDVIIRDERDLIAAKDIRANYPLEPKTILYLMKMGFVKYINRRYASFKKRRK
;
A
#
# COMPACT_ATOMS: atom_id res chain seq x y z
N MET A 1 28.01 -3.25 17.29
CA MET A 1 28.19 -1.81 16.96
C MET A 1 26.87 -1.32 16.39
N ASN A 2 26.24 -0.30 16.99
CA ASN A 2 25.03 0.29 16.40
C ASN A 2 25.44 1.07 15.15
N GLN A 3 25.03 0.58 13.99
CA GLN A 3 25.23 1.29 12.73
C GLN A 3 24.32 2.52 12.73
N PHE A 4 24.90 3.71 12.64
CA PHE A 4 24.15 4.95 12.51
C PHE A 4 23.78 5.14 11.03
N PHE A 5 22.49 5.09 10.73
CA PHE A 5 21.96 5.32 9.39
C PHE A 5 21.52 6.79 9.24
N SER A 6 22.03 7.46 8.22
CA SER A 6 21.59 8.80 7.86
C SER A 6 20.20 8.75 7.22
N THR A 7 19.24 9.46 7.81
CA THR A 7 17.84 9.50 7.34
C THR A 7 17.42 10.94 7.10
N ALA A 8 16.80 11.22 5.96
CA ALA A 8 16.11 12.50 5.71
C ALA A 8 14.61 12.31 5.55
N ILE A 9 13.84 13.37 5.83
CA ILE A 9 12.42 13.46 5.52
C ILE A 9 12.29 14.21 4.19
N LEU A 10 11.52 13.67 3.25
CA LEU A 10 11.23 14.32 1.98
C LEU A 10 9.73 14.51 1.82
N VAL A 11 9.30 15.77 1.72
CA VAL A 11 7.92 16.14 1.42
C VAL A 11 7.81 16.57 -0.03
N MET A 12 6.98 15.85 -0.78
CA MET A 12 6.69 16.11 -2.19
C MET A 12 5.37 16.89 -2.32
N GLY A 13 5.36 17.97 -3.10
CA GLY A 13 4.17 18.76 -3.34
C GLY A 13 4.09 19.31 -4.76
N TYR A 14 2.93 19.89 -5.09
CA TYR A 14 2.70 20.57 -6.36
C TYR A 14 2.03 21.93 -6.12
N ASN A 15 0.71 22.02 -6.20
CA ASN A 15 -0.04 23.28 -6.17
C ASN A 15 -1.11 23.34 -5.05
N ARG A 16 -1.10 22.42 -4.09
CA ARG A 16 -2.11 22.33 -3.02
C ARG A 16 -1.60 22.91 -1.70
N HIS A 17 -1.91 24.19 -1.44
CA HIS A 17 -1.46 24.90 -0.23
C HIS A 17 -1.98 24.26 1.08
N GLU A 18 -3.29 24.07 1.22
CA GLU A 18 -3.89 23.62 2.49
C GLU A 18 -3.47 22.20 2.93
N PRO A 19 -3.46 21.18 2.05
CA PRO A 19 -2.93 19.85 2.42
C PRO A 19 -1.47 19.92 2.84
N LEU A 20 -0.63 20.59 2.03
CA LEU A 20 0.81 20.73 2.33
C LEU A 20 1.04 21.42 3.67
N ARG A 21 0.31 22.51 3.96
CA ARG A 21 0.37 23.21 5.24
C ARG A 21 0.10 22.26 6.41
N LYS A 22 -0.93 21.40 6.32
CA LYS A 22 -1.25 20.43 7.37
C LYS A 22 -0.16 19.37 7.55
N VAL A 23 0.48 18.91 6.47
CA VAL A 23 1.61 17.98 6.55
C VAL A 23 2.80 18.65 7.26
N LEU A 24 3.17 19.88 6.86
CA LEU A 24 4.25 20.63 7.50
C LEU A 24 3.97 20.94 8.98
N GLU A 25 2.73 21.26 9.34
CA GLU A 25 2.31 21.43 10.73
C GLU A 25 2.40 20.13 11.54
N ALA A 26 2.13 18.99 10.92
CA ALA A 26 2.28 17.68 11.56
C ALA A 26 3.75 17.32 11.77
N LEU A 27 4.65 17.69 10.84
CA LEU A 27 6.10 17.53 11.03
C LEU A 27 6.60 18.27 12.27
N ASN A 28 6.12 19.48 12.54
CA ASN A 28 6.48 20.23 13.76
C ASN A 28 6.03 19.53 15.05
N LYS A 29 5.03 18.65 14.98
CA LYS A 29 4.49 17.89 16.13
C LYS A 29 5.17 16.54 16.32
N MET A 30 6.08 16.15 15.42
CA MET A 30 6.84 14.92 15.57
C MET A 30 7.76 14.99 16.79
N LYS A 31 7.98 13.84 17.41
CA LYS A 31 8.92 13.63 18.52
C LYS A 31 10.22 13.16 17.92
N ILE A 32 11.11 14.11 17.66
CA ILE A 32 12.40 13.89 17.02
C ILE A 32 13.50 14.23 18.03
N ASP A 33 14.37 13.26 18.29
CA ASP A 33 15.47 13.34 19.27
C ASP A 33 16.87 13.36 18.62
N SER A 34 16.93 13.41 17.29
CA SER A 34 18.18 13.40 16.52
C SER A 34 18.19 14.46 15.43
N ASN A 35 19.37 14.78 14.93
CA ASN A 35 19.49 15.57 13.71
C ASN A 35 18.85 14.83 12.53
N VAL A 36 18.00 15.50 11.76
CA VAL A 36 17.34 14.97 10.56
C VAL A 36 17.07 16.10 9.57
N ASP A 37 17.55 15.92 8.35
CA ASP A 37 17.36 16.91 7.31
C ASP A 37 15.95 16.80 6.69
N LEU A 38 15.41 17.94 6.30
CA LEU A 38 14.12 18.05 5.62
C LEU A 38 14.32 18.58 4.20
N ILE A 39 13.86 17.80 3.23
CA ILE A 39 13.82 18.17 1.82
C ILE A 39 12.36 18.42 1.44
N ILE A 40 12.04 19.64 1.00
CA ILE A 40 10.72 19.97 0.46
C ILE A 40 10.87 20.16 -1.04
N SER A 41 10.20 19.33 -1.83
CA SER A 41 10.28 19.37 -3.28
C SER A 41 8.94 19.69 -3.93
N ILE A 42 8.90 20.78 -4.69
CA ILE A 42 7.69 21.29 -5.36
C ILE A 42 7.83 21.14 -6.87
N ASP A 43 6.90 20.42 -7.50
CA ASP A 43 6.89 20.20 -8.96
C ASP A 43 6.38 21.43 -9.73
N GLY A 44 6.83 21.59 -10.98
CA GLY A 44 6.23 22.49 -11.96
C GLY A 44 6.06 23.96 -11.53
N GLY A 45 6.99 24.48 -10.73
CA GLY A 45 7.05 25.87 -10.27
C GLY A 45 6.22 26.18 -9.03
N GLY A 46 5.31 25.29 -8.63
CA GLY A 46 4.38 25.54 -7.52
C GLY A 46 3.47 26.75 -7.75
N THR A 47 2.72 27.13 -6.72
CA THR A 47 1.98 28.40 -6.70
C THR A 47 2.70 29.40 -5.80
N THR A 48 2.40 30.70 -5.94
CA THR A 48 2.94 31.73 -5.04
C THR A 48 2.69 31.40 -3.56
N SER A 49 1.50 30.89 -3.22
CA SER A 49 1.15 30.53 -1.84
C SER A 49 1.88 29.27 -1.35
N VAL A 50 2.12 28.28 -2.21
CA VAL A 50 2.92 27.10 -1.87
C VAL A 50 4.39 27.49 -1.69
N ASN A 51 4.95 28.28 -2.61
CA ASN A 51 6.34 28.71 -2.57
C ASN A 51 6.62 29.57 -1.33
N LYS A 52 5.70 30.49 -0.98
CA LYS A 52 5.80 31.25 0.27
C LYS A 52 5.80 30.34 1.49
N LEU A 53 4.83 29.41 1.56
CA LEU A 53 4.69 28.46 2.67
C LEU A 53 5.98 27.67 2.92
N VAL A 54 6.58 27.06 1.89
CA VAL A 54 7.75 26.19 2.06
C VAL A 54 9.03 26.96 2.38
N ASN A 55 9.16 28.18 1.84
CA ASN A 55 10.31 29.04 2.12
C ASN A 55 10.28 29.60 3.55
N GLU A 56 9.10 30.00 4.04
CA GLU A 56 8.92 30.54 5.40
C GLU A 56 8.84 29.45 6.47
N TYR A 57 8.55 28.21 6.10
CA TYR A 57 8.45 27.09 7.05
C TYR A 57 9.77 26.87 7.82
N ASN A 58 9.74 26.91 9.15
CA ASN A 58 10.92 26.68 9.97
C ASN A 58 11.08 25.19 10.32
N TRP A 59 12.31 24.67 10.19
CA TRP A 59 12.65 23.30 10.58
C TRP A 59 13.71 23.33 11.69
N SER A 60 13.37 22.79 12.86
CA SER A 60 14.20 22.89 14.06
C SER A 60 15.13 21.70 14.30
N TYR A 61 15.06 20.66 13.48
CA TYR A 61 15.72 19.37 13.75
C TYR A 61 16.91 19.08 12.83
N GLY A 62 17.23 19.95 11.87
CA GLY A 62 18.35 19.75 10.93
C GLY A 62 18.32 20.75 9.79
N GLN A 63 19.01 20.45 8.69
CA GLN A 63 19.02 21.33 7.53
C GLN A 63 17.69 21.27 6.77
N LYS A 64 17.17 22.43 6.37
CA LYS A 64 16.01 22.53 5.48
C LYS A 64 16.48 22.86 4.07
N LYS A 65 16.14 22.01 3.10
CA LYS A 65 16.35 22.27 1.68
C LYS A 65 15.02 22.38 0.96
N VAL A 66 14.81 23.50 0.26
CA VAL A 66 13.64 23.70 -0.60
C VAL A 66 14.09 23.59 -2.05
N ILE A 67 13.40 22.76 -2.84
CA ILE A 67 13.70 22.52 -4.26
C ILE A 67 12.41 22.75 -5.04
N ILE A 68 12.36 23.83 -5.82
CA ILE A 68 11.24 24.13 -6.71
C ILE A 68 11.68 23.82 -8.13
N HIS A 69 11.10 22.78 -8.72
CA HIS A 69 11.39 22.38 -10.10
C HIS A 69 10.70 23.34 -11.06
N SER A 70 11.45 24.06 -11.89
CA SER A 70 10.88 25.01 -12.85
C SER A 70 10.08 24.33 -13.96
N THR A 71 10.43 23.09 -14.31
CA THR A 71 9.72 22.25 -15.26
C THR A 71 8.88 21.21 -14.54
N ARG A 72 7.76 20.82 -15.15
CA ARG A 72 6.90 19.76 -14.60
C ARG A 72 7.54 18.40 -14.86
N LEU A 73 8.05 17.77 -13.81
CA LEU A 73 8.55 16.39 -13.83
C LEU A 73 7.40 15.40 -14.05
N GLY A 74 6.24 15.68 -13.45
CA GLY A 74 5.11 14.79 -13.38
C GLY A 74 5.30 13.70 -12.32
N LEU A 75 4.18 13.10 -11.90
CA LEU A 75 4.12 12.21 -10.73
C LEU A 75 5.21 11.13 -10.73
N LYS A 76 5.33 10.37 -11.82
CA LYS A 76 6.30 9.27 -11.92
C LYS A 76 7.74 9.74 -11.71
N ASN A 77 8.18 10.76 -12.44
CA ASN A 77 9.56 11.21 -12.39
C ASN A 77 9.87 11.93 -11.07
N HIS A 78 8.88 12.58 -10.46
CA HIS A 78 9.05 13.20 -9.15
C HIS A 78 9.23 12.15 -8.04
N PHE A 79 8.51 11.03 -8.11
CA PHE A 79 8.74 9.86 -7.24
C PHE A 79 10.14 9.24 -7.45
N ILE A 80 10.59 9.09 -8.70
CA ILE A 80 11.94 8.60 -9.00
C ILE A 80 13.00 9.54 -8.41
N TRP A 81 12.87 10.85 -8.66
CA TRP A 81 13.76 11.86 -8.11
C TRP A 81 13.81 11.81 -6.57
N ALA A 82 12.67 11.57 -5.93
CA ALA A 82 12.59 11.46 -4.48
C ALA A 82 13.35 10.24 -3.93
N GLY A 83 13.25 9.09 -4.58
CA GLY A 83 14.02 7.90 -4.18
C GLY A 83 15.52 8.04 -4.52
N ASP A 84 15.88 8.75 -5.59
CA ASP A 84 17.27 9.03 -5.95
C ASP A 84 18.00 9.85 -4.86
N GLN A 85 17.28 10.49 -3.92
CA GLN A 85 17.90 11.13 -2.76
C GLN A 85 18.62 10.12 -1.83
N THR A 86 18.37 8.82 -1.97
CA THR A 86 19.14 7.76 -1.29
C THR A 86 20.61 7.66 -1.74
N GLU A 87 21.02 8.41 -2.76
CA GLU A 87 22.43 8.61 -3.07
C GLU A 87 23.16 9.34 -1.93
N PHE A 88 22.48 10.32 -1.30
CA PHE A 88 23.03 11.19 -0.26
C PHE A 88 22.70 10.73 1.17
N TYR A 89 21.64 9.94 1.35
CA TYR A 89 21.18 9.45 2.65
C TYR A 89 21.04 7.93 2.62
N ASP A 90 21.21 7.25 3.76
CA ASP A 90 21.00 5.81 3.84
C ASP A 90 19.52 5.44 3.71
N SER A 91 18.63 6.35 4.10
CA SER A 91 17.21 6.23 3.83
C SER A 91 16.47 7.58 3.71
N ILE A 92 15.33 7.54 3.04
CA ILE A 92 14.40 8.67 2.88
C ILE A 92 13.03 8.28 3.39
N LEU A 93 12.49 9.01 4.38
CA LEU A 93 11.05 9.00 4.66
C LEU A 93 10.35 9.91 3.66
N PHE A 94 9.64 9.30 2.71
CA PHE A 94 8.91 9.99 1.67
C PHE A 94 7.44 10.24 2.06
N LEU A 95 7.02 11.50 1.99
CA LEU A 95 5.65 11.96 2.26
C LEU A 95 5.14 12.77 1.07
N GLU A 96 3.89 12.52 0.65
CA GLU A 96 3.17 13.40 -0.29
C GLU A 96 2.50 14.55 0.50
N ASP A 97 2.06 15.58 -0.21
CA ASP A 97 1.42 16.78 0.35
C ASP A 97 0.07 16.53 1.05
N ASP A 98 -0.45 15.30 1.04
CA ASP A 98 -1.63 14.89 1.80
C ASP A 98 -1.41 13.71 2.76
N ILE A 99 -0.14 13.35 3.03
CA ILE A 99 0.22 12.29 3.98
C ILE A 99 0.71 12.89 5.29
N MET A 100 -0.14 12.77 6.31
CA MET A 100 0.13 13.32 7.64
C MET A 100 0.88 12.30 8.52
N PRO A 101 2.10 12.60 9.00
CA PRO A 101 2.82 11.72 9.91
C PRO A 101 2.32 11.78 11.35
N ALA A 102 2.44 10.65 12.04
CA ALA A 102 2.23 10.51 13.47
C ALA A 102 3.42 11.06 14.27
N PRO A 103 3.25 11.37 15.58
CA PRO A 103 4.31 11.93 16.41
C PRO A 103 5.61 11.12 16.38
N TYR A 104 5.54 9.79 16.42
CA TYR A 104 6.71 8.91 16.48
C TYR A 104 7.03 8.24 15.14
N ALA A 105 6.63 8.83 14.01
CA ALA A 105 6.87 8.25 12.69
C ALA A 105 8.37 8.01 12.41
N LEU A 106 9.25 8.93 12.82
CA LEU A 106 10.70 8.80 12.60
C LEU A 106 11.33 7.67 13.44
N ASP A 107 10.85 7.40 14.66
CA ASP A 107 11.32 6.26 15.45
C ASP A 107 11.04 4.93 14.73
N VAL A 108 9.87 4.79 14.10
CA VAL A 108 9.54 3.60 13.30
C VAL A 108 10.47 3.48 12.10
N VAL A 109 10.74 4.58 11.40
CA VAL A 109 11.69 4.60 10.27
C VAL A 109 13.06 4.11 10.72
N LYS A 110 13.61 4.68 11.79
CA LYS A 110 14.92 4.29 12.34
C LYS A 110 14.97 2.80 12.70
N GLN A 111 13.92 2.29 13.37
CA GLN A 111 13.83 0.85 13.72
C GLN A 111 13.78 -0.03 12.46
N MET A 112 12.95 0.29 11.48
CA MET A 112 12.83 -0.47 10.23
C MET A 112 14.11 -0.44 9.41
N VAL A 113 14.73 0.72 9.25
CA VAL A 113 16.00 0.88 8.52
C VAL A 113 17.10 0.11 9.22
N SER A 114 17.20 0.21 10.54
CA SER A 114 18.20 -0.55 11.31
C SER A 114 18.02 -2.06 11.18
N LYS A 115 16.78 -2.55 11.03
CA LYS A 115 16.48 -3.97 10.94
C LYS A 115 16.64 -4.53 9.52
N TYR A 116 16.22 -3.80 8.49
CA TYR A 116 16.01 -4.35 7.15
C TYR A 116 16.84 -3.71 6.04
N SER A 117 17.66 -2.69 6.30
CA SER A 117 18.43 -1.99 5.26
C SER A 117 19.39 -2.89 4.46
N SER A 118 19.79 -4.02 5.05
CA SER A 118 20.68 -5.02 4.43
C SER A 118 19.95 -6.30 3.98
N ASP A 119 18.62 -6.40 4.18
CA ASP A 119 17.84 -7.55 3.76
C ASP A 119 17.36 -7.36 2.31
N ASP A 120 17.95 -8.11 1.38
CA ASP A 120 17.63 -8.02 -0.06
C ASP A 120 16.19 -8.46 -0.39
N CYS A 121 15.48 -9.15 0.53
CA CYS A 121 14.06 -9.44 0.37
C CYS A 121 13.16 -8.22 0.63
N ILE A 122 13.71 -7.15 1.24
CA ILE A 122 12.99 -5.93 1.61
C ILE A 122 13.40 -4.80 0.67
N ALA A 123 12.49 -4.42 -0.22
CA ALA A 123 12.71 -3.36 -1.20
C ALA A 123 12.51 -1.94 -0.62
N ALA A 124 11.58 -1.80 0.33
CA ALA A 124 11.23 -0.53 0.97
C ALA A 124 10.45 -0.77 2.28
N GLY A 125 10.24 0.28 3.05
CA GLY A 125 9.24 0.30 4.12
C GLY A 125 8.03 1.15 3.76
N SER A 126 6.93 1.01 4.50
CA SER A 126 5.76 1.88 4.41
C SER A 126 5.17 2.09 5.79
N LEU A 127 4.89 3.34 6.17
CA LEU A 127 4.32 3.66 7.48
C LEU A 127 2.78 3.56 7.55
N TYR A 128 2.12 3.44 6.40
CA TYR A 128 0.67 3.25 6.32
C TYR A 128 0.30 1.76 6.38
N SER A 129 -0.56 1.36 7.32
CA SER A 129 -1.14 0.01 7.39
C SER A 129 -2.46 -0.04 6.59
N PRO A 130 -2.48 -0.64 5.38
CA PRO A 130 -3.69 -0.76 4.58
C PRO A 130 -4.79 -1.56 5.28
N LEU A 131 -5.97 -0.95 5.35
CA LEU A 131 -7.22 -1.58 5.82
C LEU A 131 -8.01 -2.23 4.69
N LEU A 132 -7.74 -1.83 3.44
CA LEU A 132 -8.45 -2.26 2.25
C LEU A 132 -7.47 -2.79 1.22
N CYS A 133 -7.92 -3.77 0.45
CA CYS A 133 -7.35 -4.15 -0.82
C CYS A 133 -7.80 -3.12 -1.87
N GLU A 134 -6.94 -2.13 -2.18
CA GLU A 134 -7.34 -0.93 -2.91
C GLU A 134 -7.89 -1.19 -4.32
N PHE A 135 -7.46 -2.28 -4.97
CA PHE A 135 -7.90 -2.66 -6.32
C PHE A 135 -9.22 -3.44 -6.34
N VAL A 136 -9.76 -3.83 -5.18
CA VAL A 136 -11.03 -4.56 -5.06
C VAL A 136 -12.03 -3.82 -4.18
N GLY A 137 -11.53 -2.98 -3.25
CA GLY A 137 -12.34 -2.31 -2.25
C GLY A 137 -12.79 -3.22 -1.09
N SER A 138 -12.23 -4.43 -0.95
CA SER A 138 -12.52 -5.35 0.15
C SER A 138 -11.56 -5.15 1.34
N LYS A 139 -11.92 -5.66 2.53
CA LYS A 139 -11.06 -5.57 3.71
C LYS A 139 -9.78 -6.39 3.52
N PHE A 140 -8.64 -5.79 3.88
CA PHE A 140 -7.36 -6.48 3.91
C PHE A 140 -7.01 -6.89 5.35
N TYR A 141 -7.52 -8.06 5.73
CA TYR A 141 -7.16 -8.73 6.97
C TYR A 141 -5.77 -9.36 6.84
N LYS A 142 -5.00 -9.29 7.94
CA LYS A 142 -3.65 -9.83 8.01
C LYS A 142 -3.61 -10.90 9.09
N ILE A 143 -2.92 -12.00 8.83
CA ILE A 143 -2.56 -12.98 9.86
C ILE A 143 -1.73 -12.28 10.92
N HIS A 144 -2.02 -12.56 12.19
CA HIS A 144 -1.25 -12.04 13.30
C HIS A 144 -0.30 -13.13 13.80
N ASP A 145 0.98 -12.96 13.50
CA ASP A 145 2.06 -13.90 13.79
C ASP A 145 2.86 -13.55 15.05
N GLY A 146 2.30 -12.68 15.90
CA GLY A 146 2.93 -12.22 17.13
C GLY A 146 3.94 -11.08 16.93
N GLN A 147 4.15 -10.63 15.69
CA GLN A 147 5.05 -9.53 15.35
C GLN A 147 4.28 -8.21 15.19
N ASP A 148 4.97 -7.08 15.29
CA ASP A 148 4.37 -5.74 15.14
C ASP A 148 4.44 -5.22 13.70
N VAL A 149 5.00 -6.03 12.79
CA VAL A 149 5.11 -5.75 11.36
C VAL A 149 4.53 -6.89 10.52
N PHE A 150 4.31 -6.62 9.24
CA PHE A 150 3.99 -7.60 8.21
C PHE A 150 4.66 -7.20 6.89
N PHE A 151 4.66 -8.10 5.91
CA PHE A 151 5.31 -7.89 4.62
C PHE A 151 4.31 -7.95 3.49
N LEU A 152 4.42 -7.04 2.54
CA LEU A 152 3.51 -6.97 1.42
C LEU A 152 4.25 -6.48 0.18
N ALA A 153 4.05 -7.13 -0.96
CA ALA A 153 4.62 -6.73 -2.24
C ALA A 153 3.89 -5.53 -2.88
N HIS A 154 3.71 -4.44 -2.11
CA HIS A 154 3.21 -3.15 -2.58
C HIS A 154 3.93 -2.02 -1.84
N PRO A 155 4.25 -0.89 -2.48
CA PRO A 155 4.58 0.33 -1.77
C PRO A 155 3.30 1.10 -1.41
N TYR A 156 3.30 1.75 -0.24
CA TYR A 156 2.19 2.55 0.27
C TYR A 156 2.69 3.81 0.98
N TRP A 157 1.76 4.71 1.31
CA TRP A 157 2.06 6.02 1.88
C TRP A 157 3.00 6.00 3.08
N GLY A 158 3.77 7.07 3.22
CA GLY A 158 4.88 7.13 4.17
C GLY A 158 5.97 6.14 3.80
N THR A 159 6.31 6.07 2.52
CA THR A 159 7.30 5.11 2.01
C THR A 159 8.67 5.42 2.59
N ILE A 160 9.43 4.38 2.92
CA ILE A 160 10.80 4.46 3.37
C ILE A 160 11.66 3.90 2.25
N TRP A 161 12.34 4.77 1.50
CA TRP A 161 13.32 4.34 0.52
C TRP A 161 14.64 4.07 1.23
N MET A 162 15.09 2.82 1.20
CA MET A 162 16.38 2.41 1.75
C MET A 162 17.40 2.34 0.62
N LYS A 163 18.63 2.78 0.87
CA LYS A 163 19.68 2.90 -0.16
C LYS A 163 19.93 1.61 -0.95
N ASN A 164 20.04 0.46 -0.26
CA ASN A 164 20.23 -0.82 -0.95
C ASN A 164 19.00 -1.22 -1.79
N GLY A 165 17.80 -1.15 -1.20
CA GLY A 165 16.54 -1.44 -1.89
C GLY A 165 16.30 -0.57 -3.11
N TRP A 166 16.60 0.74 -3.02
CA TRP A 166 16.50 1.67 -4.14
C TRP A 166 17.51 1.38 -5.24
N LYS A 167 18.77 1.09 -4.88
CA LYS A 167 19.81 0.68 -5.85
C LYS A 167 19.39 -0.57 -6.64
N LEU A 168 18.83 -1.57 -5.96
CA LEU A 168 18.33 -2.79 -6.62
C LEU A 168 17.16 -2.49 -7.55
N PHE A 169 16.24 -1.61 -7.13
CA PHE A 169 15.14 -1.14 -7.99
C PHE A 169 15.66 -0.42 -9.23
N LYS A 170 16.62 0.50 -9.10
CA LYS A 170 17.19 1.25 -10.23
C LYS A 170 17.87 0.34 -11.23
N LYS A 171 18.64 -0.65 -10.75
CA LYS A 171 19.25 -1.67 -11.61
C LYS A 171 18.21 -2.49 -12.37
N TRP A 172 17.12 -2.91 -11.72
CA TRP A 172 16.04 -3.61 -12.40
C TRP A 172 15.30 -2.70 -13.40
N TYR A 173 15.13 -1.42 -13.06
CA TYR A 173 14.40 -0.45 -13.85
C TYR A 173 15.05 -0.14 -15.21
N GLU A 174 16.38 -0.35 -15.33
CA GLU A 174 17.12 -0.22 -16.60
C GLU A 174 16.63 -1.20 -17.69
N THR A 175 16.13 -2.37 -17.27
CA THR A 175 15.63 -3.43 -18.17
C THR A 175 14.12 -3.62 -18.05
N TYR A 176 13.40 -2.64 -17.49
CA TYR A 176 11.97 -2.77 -17.23
C TYR A 176 11.17 -2.84 -18.54
N GLU A 177 10.46 -3.95 -18.70
CA GLU A 177 9.43 -4.12 -19.72
C GLU A 177 8.10 -4.41 -19.03
N TYR A 178 7.03 -3.76 -19.49
CA TYR A 178 5.72 -3.90 -18.86
C TYR A 178 5.15 -5.32 -19.06
N ASN A 179 4.72 -5.95 -17.96
CA ASN A 179 4.11 -7.28 -17.97
C ASN A 179 2.80 -7.28 -17.16
N GLU A 180 1.67 -7.29 -17.85
CA GLU A 180 0.35 -7.23 -17.22
C GLU A 180 -0.03 -8.51 -16.47
N ASN A 181 0.53 -9.67 -16.84
CA ASN A 181 0.20 -10.96 -16.24
C ASN A 181 0.66 -11.07 -14.78
N LEU A 182 1.60 -10.21 -14.36
CA LEU A 182 2.14 -10.16 -13.01
C LEU A 182 1.33 -9.26 -12.07
N LEU A 183 0.36 -8.52 -12.59
CA LEU A 183 -0.33 -7.47 -11.84
C LEU A 183 -1.81 -7.80 -11.65
N PRO A 184 -2.43 -7.35 -10.54
CA PRO A 184 -3.88 -7.30 -10.45
C PRO A 184 -4.48 -6.48 -11.60
N THR A 185 -5.61 -6.91 -12.17
CA THR A 185 -6.22 -6.25 -13.33
C THR A 185 -6.47 -4.75 -13.13
N ALA A 186 -6.91 -4.33 -11.93
CA ALA A 186 -7.12 -2.90 -11.70
C ALA A 186 -5.81 -2.11 -11.69
N VAL A 187 -4.71 -2.71 -11.22
CA VAL A 187 -3.35 -2.13 -11.24
C VAL A 187 -2.81 -2.08 -12.68
N SER A 188 -3.04 -3.14 -13.47
CA SER A 188 -2.64 -3.18 -14.88
C SER A 188 -3.36 -2.10 -15.70
N GLN A 189 -4.58 -1.70 -15.32
CA GLN A 189 -5.32 -0.62 -15.96
C GLN A 189 -4.89 0.80 -15.55
N TRP A 190 -4.01 0.95 -14.56
CA TRP A 190 -3.46 2.27 -14.24
C TRP A 190 -2.60 2.79 -15.38
N LYS A 191 -2.62 4.12 -15.60
CA LYS A 191 -1.91 4.78 -16.70
C LYS A 191 -0.43 4.38 -16.74
N ASN A 192 -0.04 3.70 -17.83
CA ASN A 192 1.32 3.17 -18.04
C ASN A 192 2.41 4.24 -17.89
N ASN A 193 2.16 5.45 -18.38
CA ASN A 193 3.20 6.48 -18.47
C ASN A 193 3.37 7.33 -17.19
N SER A 194 2.45 7.23 -16.21
CA SER A 194 2.44 8.12 -15.03
C SER A 194 2.36 7.44 -13.67
N SER A 195 2.11 6.12 -13.59
CA SER A 195 1.98 5.41 -12.31
C SER A 195 3.30 4.78 -11.87
N PHE A 196 4.05 5.46 -11.00
CA PHE A 196 5.23 4.89 -10.35
C PHE A 196 4.89 3.62 -9.56
N LYS A 197 3.78 3.63 -8.81
CA LYS A 197 3.33 2.49 -7.99
C LYS A 197 3.15 1.23 -8.83
N LYS A 198 2.59 1.35 -10.05
CA LYS A 198 2.43 0.22 -10.98
C LYS A 198 3.77 -0.44 -11.32
N ILE A 199 4.76 0.37 -11.70
CA ILE A 199 6.11 -0.09 -12.06
C ILE A 199 6.76 -0.79 -10.85
N PHE A 200 6.65 -0.17 -9.67
CA PHE A 200 7.24 -0.73 -8.46
C PHE A 200 6.57 -2.04 -8.02
N ILE A 201 5.26 -2.20 -8.17
CA ILE A 201 4.58 -3.49 -7.90
C ILE A 201 5.12 -4.57 -8.84
N GLN A 202 5.36 -4.27 -10.11
CA GLN A 202 5.93 -5.25 -11.03
C GLN A 202 7.36 -5.65 -10.63
N TYR A 203 8.20 -4.69 -10.20
CA TYR A 203 9.51 -4.97 -9.62
C TYR A 203 9.42 -5.95 -8.44
N LEU A 204 8.48 -5.72 -7.53
CA LEU A 204 8.27 -6.60 -6.37
C LEU A 204 7.82 -8.01 -6.81
N ALA A 205 6.93 -8.11 -7.82
CA ALA A 205 6.48 -9.38 -8.38
C ALA A 205 7.63 -10.18 -9.00
N GLU A 206 8.37 -9.58 -9.93
CA GLU A 206 9.42 -10.26 -10.70
C GLU A 206 10.59 -10.68 -9.83
N THR A 207 10.89 -9.88 -8.83
CA THR A 207 12.05 -10.13 -7.96
C THR A 207 11.70 -10.78 -6.63
N GLN A 208 10.42 -11.13 -6.42
CA GLN A 208 9.89 -11.76 -5.21
C GLN A 208 10.24 -10.98 -3.91
N ARG A 209 10.34 -9.66 -4.03
CA ARG A 209 10.61 -8.75 -2.92
C ARG A 209 9.32 -8.23 -2.30
N THR A 210 9.44 -7.74 -1.07
CA THR A 210 8.33 -7.13 -0.35
C THR A 210 8.72 -5.79 0.24
N CYS A 211 7.72 -5.01 0.63
CA CYS A 211 7.90 -3.89 1.54
C CYS A 211 7.51 -4.31 2.96
N VAL A 212 8.13 -3.69 3.96
CA VAL A 212 7.80 -3.90 5.38
C VAL A 212 6.83 -2.83 5.90
N PHE A 213 5.86 -3.26 6.70
CA PHE A 213 4.77 -2.43 7.19
C PHE A 213 4.56 -2.59 8.68
N PRO A 214 4.28 -1.53 9.45
CA PRO A 214 3.79 -1.69 10.81
C PRO A 214 2.33 -2.13 10.78
N ARG A 215 1.89 -2.91 11.77
CA ARG A 215 0.48 -3.32 11.87
C ARG A 215 -0.44 -2.14 12.21
N VAL A 216 0.03 -1.21 13.02
CA VAL A 216 -0.62 0.09 13.31
C VAL A 216 0.09 1.18 12.52
N SER A 217 -0.67 2.07 11.88
CA SER A 217 -0.08 3.08 11.00
C SER A 217 0.60 4.20 11.77
N TYR A 218 1.63 4.79 11.17
CA TYR A 218 2.32 5.98 11.64
C TYR A 218 2.23 7.14 10.64
N VAL A 219 1.40 6.98 9.61
CA VAL A 219 0.91 8.06 8.75
C VAL A 219 -0.57 7.82 8.43
N THR A 220 -1.28 8.87 8.02
CA THR A 220 -2.62 8.76 7.45
C THR A 220 -2.75 9.64 6.21
N ASN A 221 -3.52 9.19 5.23
CA ASN A 221 -3.91 10.03 4.11
C ASN A 221 -5.05 10.97 4.56
N LEU A 222 -4.94 12.27 4.27
CA LEU A 222 -5.94 13.28 4.62
C LEU A 222 -7.23 13.18 3.77
N GLY A 223 -7.23 12.32 2.74
CA GLY A 223 -8.39 12.02 1.90
C GLY A 223 -8.83 13.21 1.05
N VAL A 224 -7.91 14.09 0.68
CA VAL A 224 -8.19 15.30 -0.11
C VAL A 224 -8.19 14.94 -1.61
N ALA A 225 -9.06 15.58 -2.39
CA ALA A 225 -9.08 15.37 -3.84
C ALA A 225 -7.71 15.71 -4.47
N GLY A 226 -7.31 14.91 -5.47
CA GLY A 226 -6.03 15.01 -6.16
C GLY A 226 -6.09 14.41 -7.58
N GLU A 227 -4.94 14.29 -8.25
CA GLU A 227 -4.86 13.89 -9.66
C GLU A 227 -5.49 12.51 -9.95
N ASN A 228 -5.37 11.57 -9.00
CA ASN A 228 -5.93 10.22 -9.12
C ASN A 228 -7.26 10.02 -8.36
N ALA A 229 -7.68 10.99 -7.53
CA ALA A 229 -8.88 10.90 -6.71
C ALA A 229 -9.72 12.19 -6.84
N PRO A 230 -10.76 12.22 -7.70
CA PRO A 230 -11.50 13.45 -8.00
C PRO A 230 -12.41 13.94 -6.85
N MET A 231 -12.55 13.15 -5.79
CA MET A 231 -13.38 13.47 -4.64
C MET A 231 -12.64 13.11 -3.35
N SER A 232 -12.90 13.89 -2.30
CA SER A 232 -12.48 13.52 -0.97
C SER A 232 -13.14 12.22 -0.51
N THR A 233 -12.42 11.46 0.30
CA THR A 233 -12.91 10.19 0.83
C THR A 233 -12.36 9.92 2.22
N ASN A 234 -13.15 9.19 3.01
CA ASN A 234 -12.79 8.77 4.36
C ASN A 234 -12.31 7.30 4.42
N CYS A 235 -12.24 6.61 3.28
CA CYS A 235 -11.93 5.17 3.24
C CYS A 235 -10.44 4.84 3.34
N TYR A 236 -9.57 5.86 3.32
CA TYR A 236 -8.11 5.72 3.31
C TYR A 236 -7.45 6.22 4.60
N GLN A 237 -8.26 6.72 5.53
CA GLN A 237 -7.87 7.03 6.89
C GLN A 237 -7.77 5.71 7.66
N THR A 238 -6.79 5.65 8.56
CA THR A 238 -6.42 4.43 9.29
C THR A 238 -6.24 4.73 10.76
N VAL A 239 -6.13 3.69 11.58
CA VAL A 239 -5.76 3.85 12.99
C VAL A 239 -4.31 4.35 13.04
N LEU A 240 -4.13 5.53 13.64
CA LEU A 240 -2.84 6.21 13.76
C LEU A 240 -2.28 6.04 15.17
N SER A 241 -1.06 5.53 15.28
CA SER A 241 -0.36 5.44 16.57
C SER A 241 0.02 6.82 17.09
N SER A 242 -0.10 7.03 18.40
CA SER A 242 0.37 8.24 19.10
C SER A 242 1.46 7.95 20.13
N TYR A 243 1.94 6.70 20.19
CA TYR A 243 2.88 6.24 21.21
C TYR A 243 4.25 5.91 20.63
N LYS A 244 5.29 6.01 21.46
CA LYS A 244 6.65 5.65 21.08
C LYS A 244 6.72 4.15 20.78
N PRO A 245 7.20 3.74 19.59
CA PRO A 245 7.25 2.34 19.21
C PRO A 245 8.40 1.59 19.89
N ASN A 246 8.16 0.31 20.19
CA ASN A 246 9.18 -0.71 20.40
C ASN A 246 8.78 -1.94 19.59
N LEU A 247 9.11 -1.96 18.29
CA LEU A 247 8.55 -2.93 17.35
C LEU A 247 9.26 -4.28 17.45
N ARG A 248 8.49 -5.35 17.63
CA ARG A 248 8.93 -6.72 17.41
C ARG A 248 8.92 -6.99 15.91
N MET A 249 10.12 -7.18 15.37
CA MET A 249 10.36 -7.31 13.93
C MET A 249 11.12 -8.61 13.65
N PRO A 250 10.53 -9.57 12.91
CA PRO A 250 11.16 -10.84 12.63
C PRO A 250 12.22 -10.68 11.54
N GLU A 251 13.06 -11.70 11.35
CA GLU A 251 13.70 -11.88 10.03
C GLU A 251 12.63 -12.19 8.97
N TYR A 252 12.81 -11.73 7.74
CA TYR A 252 11.81 -11.92 6.68
C TYR A 252 11.43 -13.40 6.50
N ALA A 253 12.40 -14.31 6.57
CA ALA A 253 12.19 -15.76 6.41
C ALA A 253 11.33 -16.40 7.52
N LEU A 254 11.25 -15.76 8.70
CA LEU A 254 10.51 -16.22 9.86
C LEU A 254 9.08 -15.65 9.94
N SER A 255 8.76 -14.65 9.11
CA SER A 255 7.43 -14.07 9.06
C SER A 255 6.38 -15.05 8.56
N GLU A 256 5.22 -15.06 9.21
CA GLU A 256 4.04 -15.81 8.78
C GLU A 256 2.94 -14.87 8.25
N SER A 257 3.24 -13.59 8.14
CA SER A 257 2.35 -12.54 7.67
C SER A 257 2.96 -11.82 6.47
N SER A 258 3.19 -12.57 5.38
CA SER A 258 3.78 -12.05 4.14
C SER A 258 2.86 -12.26 2.94
N TYR A 259 2.68 -11.21 2.14
CA TYR A 259 1.67 -11.12 1.09
C TYR A 259 2.26 -10.73 -0.26
N ASP A 260 1.73 -11.31 -1.34
CA ASP A 260 2.13 -11.00 -2.71
C ASP A 260 1.47 -9.73 -3.28
N VAL A 261 1.70 -9.47 -4.56
CA VAL A 261 1.18 -8.31 -5.29
C VAL A 261 -0.34 -8.31 -5.47
N PHE A 262 -1.00 -9.44 -5.23
CA PHE A 262 -2.45 -9.59 -5.19
C PHE A 262 -3.01 -9.48 -3.76
N MET A 263 -2.16 -9.10 -2.79
CA MET A 263 -2.47 -9.07 -1.36
C MET A 263 -2.91 -10.44 -0.81
N GLU A 264 -2.44 -11.52 -1.43
CA GLU A 264 -2.69 -12.89 -0.99
C GLU A 264 -1.54 -13.42 -0.16
N ILE A 265 -1.85 -14.22 0.86
CA ILE A 265 -0.82 -14.84 1.71
C ILE A 265 0.07 -15.75 0.85
N LEU A 266 1.38 -15.73 1.09
CA LEU A 266 2.30 -16.53 0.28
C LEU A 266 2.06 -18.05 0.48
N PRO A 267 2.01 -18.86 -0.59
CA PRO A 267 1.82 -20.31 -0.49
C PRO A 267 2.78 -21.01 0.47
N LYS A 268 4.05 -20.57 0.50
CA LYS A 268 5.09 -21.11 1.40
C LYS A 268 4.72 -21.04 2.88
N ILE A 269 3.92 -20.05 3.28
CA ILE A 269 3.45 -19.90 4.67
C ILE A 269 2.37 -20.94 4.96
N LEU A 270 1.41 -21.10 4.04
CA LEU A 270 0.33 -22.08 4.19
C LEU A 270 0.85 -23.52 4.22
N LYS A 271 1.84 -23.84 3.40
CA LYS A 271 2.51 -25.15 3.40
C LYS A 271 3.14 -25.49 4.76
N LYS A 272 3.77 -24.51 5.42
CA LYS A 272 4.33 -24.69 6.78
C LYS A 272 3.26 -24.95 7.84
N LYS A 273 2.02 -24.50 7.60
CA LYS A 273 0.90 -24.59 8.57
C LYS A 273 -0.03 -25.77 8.32
N CYS A 274 -0.08 -26.29 7.11
CA CYS A 274 -0.95 -27.39 6.73
C CYS A 274 -0.19 -28.35 5.81
N SER A 275 0.16 -29.53 6.34
CA SER A 275 0.92 -30.56 5.63
C SER A 275 0.20 -31.10 4.39
N GLU A 276 -1.13 -31.08 4.38
CA GLU A 276 -1.92 -31.47 3.18
C GLU A 276 -1.65 -30.56 1.98
N LEU A 277 -1.11 -29.34 2.17
CA LEU A 277 -0.78 -28.43 1.08
C LEU A 277 0.67 -28.57 0.59
N GLU A 278 1.52 -29.31 1.31
CA GLU A 278 2.97 -29.35 1.08
C GLU A 278 3.33 -29.87 -0.31
N SER A 279 2.64 -30.93 -0.76
CA SER A 279 2.86 -31.61 -2.04
C SER A 279 2.34 -30.85 -3.27
N TYR A 280 1.64 -29.73 -3.09
CA TYR A 280 0.99 -29.01 -4.19
C TYR A 280 1.78 -27.77 -4.59
N ASP A 281 1.99 -27.56 -5.88
CA ASP A 281 2.41 -26.27 -6.42
C ASP A 281 1.18 -25.44 -6.76
N PHE A 282 0.91 -24.40 -5.96
CA PHE A 282 -0.32 -23.64 -6.06
C PHE A 282 -0.15 -22.13 -5.87
N SER A 283 -1.01 -21.38 -6.53
CA SER A 283 -1.25 -19.96 -6.29
C SER A 283 -2.42 -19.77 -5.32
N VAL A 284 -2.39 -18.70 -4.54
CA VAL A 284 -3.52 -18.30 -3.67
C VAL A 284 -4.35 -17.24 -4.41
N ASP A 285 -5.66 -17.44 -4.47
CA ASP A 285 -6.65 -16.52 -5.08
C ASP A 285 -7.95 -16.50 -4.25
N LEU A 286 -7.85 -16.09 -2.99
CA LEU A 286 -8.98 -16.00 -2.05
C LEU A 286 -9.82 -14.73 -2.29
N LYS A 287 -9.22 -13.68 -2.85
CA LYS A 287 -9.82 -12.39 -3.20
C LYS A 287 -10.34 -12.37 -4.64
N GLN A 288 -10.06 -13.39 -5.43
CA GLN A 288 -10.56 -13.57 -6.80
C GLN A 288 -10.09 -12.47 -7.76
N THR A 289 -8.84 -12.04 -7.62
CA THR A 289 -8.25 -10.94 -8.40
C THR A 289 -7.27 -11.38 -9.45
N ARG A 290 -6.79 -12.62 -9.38
CA ARG A 290 -5.87 -13.16 -10.37
C ARG A 290 -6.64 -13.50 -11.65
N THR A 291 -6.04 -13.13 -12.78
CA THR A 291 -6.51 -13.47 -14.14
C THR A 291 -5.59 -14.43 -14.86
N PHE A 292 -4.35 -14.57 -14.38
CA PHE A 292 -3.34 -15.48 -14.91
C PHE A 292 -2.84 -16.38 -13.79
N PHE A 293 -2.67 -17.67 -14.09
CA PHE A 293 -2.19 -18.69 -13.18
C PHE A 293 -1.09 -19.50 -13.87
N SER A 294 0.11 -19.49 -13.32
CA SER A 294 1.25 -20.30 -13.80
C SER A 294 1.36 -21.64 -13.09
N THR A 295 0.63 -21.85 -12.00
CA THR A 295 0.70 -23.06 -11.16
C THR A 295 -0.37 -24.08 -11.57
N PRO A 296 -0.12 -25.39 -11.39
CA PRO A 296 -1.08 -26.45 -11.73
C PRO A 296 -2.30 -26.48 -10.80
N TYR A 297 -2.18 -25.94 -9.58
CA TYR A 297 -3.25 -25.87 -8.60
C TYR A 297 -3.51 -24.42 -8.14
N ILE A 298 -4.71 -24.18 -7.60
CA ILE A 298 -5.12 -22.89 -7.05
C ILE A 298 -5.87 -23.14 -5.75
N LEU A 299 -5.50 -22.41 -4.70
CA LEU A 299 -6.29 -22.29 -3.47
C LEU A 299 -7.18 -21.06 -3.58
N THR A 300 -8.50 -21.25 -3.71
CA THR A 300 -9.42 -20.19 -4.10
C THR A 300 -10.75 -20.24 -3.37
N THR A 301 -11.45 -19.09 -3.35
CA THR A 301 -12.86 -18.96 -2.96
C THR A 301 -13.81 -18.98 -4.16
N ARG A 302 -13.28 -19.12 -5.38
CA ARG A 302 -14.08 -19.26 -6.61
C ARG A 302 -14.81 -20.60 -6.61
N PRO A 303 -15.95 -20.71 -7.32
CA PRO A 303 -16.56 -22.01 -7.61
C PRO A 303 -15.58 -22.91 -8.38
N VAL A 304 -15.56 -24.20 -8.05
CA VAL A 304 -14.71 -25.20 -8.71
C VAL A 304 -15.56 -26.39 -9.15
N LYS A 305 -15.20 -27.02 -10.28
CA LYS A 305 -15.84 -28.25 -10.76
C LYS A 305 -15.53 -29.44 -9.86
N LYS A 306 -14.29 -29.50 -9.39
CA LYS A 306 -13.78 -30.57 -8.53
C LYS A 306 -12.80 -30.00 -7.51
N ALA A 307 -13.16 -30.07 -6.23
CA ALA A 307 -12.27 -29.73 -5.14
C ALA A 307 -11.40 -30.95 -4.76
N ILE A 308 -10.15 -30.69 -4.40
CA ILE A 308 -9.19 -31.69 -3.89
C ILE A 308 -9.16 -31.63 -2.36
N ILE A 309 -9.03 -30.42 -1.81
CA ILE A 309 -9.06 -30.14 -0.37
C ILE A 309 -9.98 -28.95 -0.16
N THR A 310 -10.76 -28.96 0.93
CA THR A 310 -11.64 -27.85 1.28
C THR A 310 -11.42 -27.34 2.70
N PHE A 311 -11.60 -26.04 2.87
CA PHE A 311 -11.53 -25.35 4.16
C PHE A 311 -12.73 -24.41 4.32
N SER A 312 -13.06 -24.10 5.57
CA SER A 312 -14.12 -23.16 5.90
C SER A 312 -13.80 -21.74 5.42
N GLY A 313 -14.73 -21.12 4.69
CA GLY A 313 -14.69 -19.69 4.35
C GLY A 313 -15.20 -18.77 5.46
N ARG A 314 -15.43 -19.28 6.67
CA ARG A 314 -16.05 -18.52 7.79
C ARG A 314 -15.02 -18.00 8.80
N MET A 315 -13.89 -17.49 8.31
CA MET A 315 -12.80 -16.96 9.13
C MET A 315 -12.34 -15.60 8.62
N LYS A 316 -11.73 -14.79 9.49
CA LYS A 316 -11.11 -13.51 9.14
C LYS A 316 -9.69 -13.42 9.69
N PRO A 317 -8.66 -13.32 8.84
CA PRO A 317 -8.71 -13.51 7.38
C PRO A 317 -9.13 -14.95 6.99
N PHE A 318 -9.53 -15.17 5.73
CA PHE A 318 -9.96 -16.48 5.23
C PHE A 318 -8.89 -17.57 5.44
N GLU A 319 -7.62 -17.21 5.22
CA GLU A 319 -6.50 -18.14 5.40
C GLU A 319 -6.34 -18.65 6.83
N SER A 320 -6.98 -18.04 7.84
CA SER A 320 -6.97 -18.57 9.21
C SER A 320 -7.60 -19.96 9.29
N ALA A 321 -8.55 -20.29 8.41
CA ALA A 321 -9.12 -21.63 8.35
C ALA A 321 -8.05 -22.69 8.02
N ILE A 322 -7.03 -22.34 7.23
CA ILE A 322 -5.90 -23.24 6.96
C ILE A 322 -5.00 -23.35 8.19
N PHE A 323 -4.72 -22.24 8.90
CA PHE A 323 -3.90 -22.24 10.12
C PHE A 323 -4.49 -23.12 11.23
N PHE A 324 -5.80 -23.15 11.35
CA PHE A 324 -6.51 -23.95 12.36
C PHE A 324 -7.04 -25.28 11.82
N ASN A 325 -6.63 -25.66 10.60
CA ASN A 325 -7.09 -26.87 9.90
C ASN A 325 -8.63 -27.05 9.92
N MET A 326 -9.37 -25.96 9.74
CA MET A 326 -10.83 -25.95 9.75
C MET A 326 -11.38 -26.39 8.39
N LYS A 327 -11.70 -27.68 8.28
CA LYS A 327 -12.40 -28.23 7.11
C LYS A 327 -13.81 -27.64 6.99
N GLY A 328 -14.31 -27.58 5.77
CA GLY A 328 -15.65 -27.07 5.48
C GLY A 328 -15.79 -26.55 4.06
N GLU A 329 -16.77 -25.67 3.86
CA GLU A 329 -17.05 -25.05 2.57
C GLU A 329 -16.56 -23.59 2.53
N GLY A 330 -16.18 -23.12 1.32
CA GLY A 330 -15.88 -21.72 1.04
C GLY A 330 -14.46 -21.48 0.52
N ILE A 331 -13.51 -22.36 0.82
CA ILE A 331 -12.17 -22.35 0.23
C ILE A 331 -11.90 -23.75 -0.35
N SER A 332 -11.42 -23.81 -1.58
CA SER A 332 -11.06 -25.06 -2.25
C SER A 332 -9.65 -24.97 -2.82
N LEU A 333 -8.85 -26.01 -2.60
CA LEU A 333 -7.74 -26.33 -3.46
C LEU A 333 -8.28 -27.15 -4.65
N ALA A 334 -8.02 -26.70 -5.87
CA ALA A 334 -8.43 -27.39 -7.08
C ALA A 334 -7.34 -27.30 -8.15
N ARG A 335 -7.43 -28.14 -9.19
CA ARG A 335 -6.61 -27.95 -10.39
C ARG A 335 -7.02 -26.65 -11.07
N THR A 336 -6.07 -25.98 -11.72
CA THR A 336 -6.32 -24.73 -12.43
C THR A 336 -7.44 -24.86 -13.47
N GLU A 337 -7.51 -25.99 -14.18
CA GLU A 337 -8.56 -26.31 -15.18
C GLU A 337 -9.97 -26.49 -14.59
N ASP A 338 -10.06 -26.78 -13.29
CA ASP A 338 -11.32 -26.99 -12.58
C ASP A 338 -11.90 -25.70 -11.99
N VAL A 339 -11.14 -24.60 -11.96
CA VAL A 339 -11.60 -23.31 -11.42
C VAL A 339 -12.52 -22.60 -12.41
N ILE A 340 -13.69 -22.19 -11.95
CA ILE A 340 -14.68 -21.47 -12.75
C ILE A 340 -14.42 -19.96 -12.62
N ILE A 341 -13.81 -19.37 -13.65
CA ILE A 341 -13.56 -17.93 -13.70
C ILE A 341 -14.84 -17.21 -14.14
N ARG A 342 -15.37 -16.37 -13.26
CA ARG A 342 -16.49 -15.46 -13.54
C ARG A 342 -16.06 -14.03 -13.27
N ASP A 343 -16.53 -13.10 -14.08
CA ASP A 343 -16.38 -11.67 -13.80
C ASP A 343 -17.48 -11.22 -12.83
N GLU A 344 -17.22 -11.42 -11.53
CA GLU A 344 -18.10 -10.97 -10.44
C GLU A 344 -17.47 -9.81 -9.65
N ARG A 345 -16.61 -9.01 -10.27
CA ARG A 345 -15.86 -7.94 -9.59
C ARG A 345 -16.76 -6.98 -8.82
N ASP A 346 -17.89 -6.60 -9.42
CA ASP A 346 -18.88 -5.71 -8.78
C ASP A 346 -19.57 -6.34 -7.57
N LEU A 347 -19.62 -7.68 -7.50
CA LEU A 347 -20.19 -8.40 -6.36
C LEU A 347 -19.19 -8.58 -5.22
N ILE A 348 -17.88 -8.51 -5.47
CA ILE A 348 -16.88 -8.73 -4.41
C ILE A 348 -17.02 -7.67 -3.31
N ALA A 349 -17.15 -6.39 -3.69
CA ALA A 349 -17.36 -5.32 -2.73
C ALA A 349 -18.67 -5.50 -1.94
N ALA A 350 -19.76 -5.91 -2.60
CA ALA A 350 -21.03 -6.17 -1.93
C ALA A 350 -20.94 -7.35 -0.94
N LYS A 351 -20.26 -8.43 -1.34
CA LYS A 351 -19.99 -9.60 -0.48
C LYS A 351 -19.14 -9.20 0.74
N ASP A 352 -18.11 -8.38 0.54
CA ASP A 352 -17.26 -7.87 1.63
C ASP A 352 -18.03 -6.99 2.61
N ILE A 353 -18.84 -6.03 2.12
CA ILE A 353 -19.66 -5.20 3.00
C ILE A 353 -20.60 -6.08 3.83
N ARG A 354 -21.29 -7.04 3.21
CA ARG A 354 -22.19 -7.96 3.92
C ARG A 354 -21.44 -8.84 4.93
N ALA A 355 -20.20 -9.22 4.65
CA ALA A 355 -19.37 -9.98 5.57
C ALA A 355 -18.87 -9.16 6.78
N ASN A 356 -18.80 -7.83 6.65
CA ASN A 356 -18.18 -6.94 7.63
C ASN A 356 -19.16 -6.04 8.39
N TYR A 357 -20.37 -5.87 7.89
CA TYR A 357 -21.38 -5.00 8.49
C TYR A 357 -22.74 -5.72 8.59
N PRO A 358 -23.44 -5.63 9.74
CA PRO A 358 -24.82 -6.04 9.83
C PRO A 358 -25.68 -5.05 9.02
N LEU A 359 -26.00 -5.43 7.78
CA LEU A 359 -26.82 -4.60 6.89
C LEU A 359 -28.30 -4.93 7.06
N GLU A 360 -29.04 -4.04 7.71
CA GLU A 360 -30.49 -4.08 7.73
C GLU A 360 -31.09 -3.55 6.41
N PRO A 361 -32.28 -4.04 5.98
CA PRO A 361 -32.94 -3.56 4.76
C PRO A 361 -33.10 -2.04 4.70
N LYS A 362 -33.39 -1.40 5.83
CA LYS A 362 -33.52 0.06 5.95
C LYS A 362 -32.20 0.77 5.63
N THR A 363 -31.07 0.24 6.09
CA THR A 363 -29.74 0.79 5.79
C THR A 363 -29.42 0.70 4.31
N ILE A 364 -29.76 -0.42 3.66
CA ILE A 364 -29.58 -0.60 2.21
C ILE A 364 -30.38 0.45 1.44
N LEU A 365 -31.63 0.69 1.82
CA LEU A 365 -32.47 1.71 1.19
C LEU A 365 -31.89 3.12 1.32
N TYR A 366 -31.34 3.48 2.49
CA TYR A 366 -30.67 4.76 2.69
C TYR A 366 -29.41 4.88 1.83
N LEU A 367 -28.58 3.83 1.75
CA LEU A 367 -27.38 3.83 0.90
C LEU A 367 -27.73 4.03 -0.58
N MET A 368 -28.78 3.36 -1.06
CA MET A 368 -29.30 3.56 -2.43
C MET A 368 -29.77 5.00 -2.65
N LYS A 369 -30.53 5.56 -1.70
CA LYS A 369 -31.01 6.95 -1.77
C LYS A 369 -29.83 7.94 -1.81
N MET A 370 -28.84 7.76 -0.95
CA MET A 370 -27.63 8.60 -0.93
C MET A 370 -26.83 8.49 -2.23
N GLY A 371 -26.67 7.27 -2.76
CA GLY A 371 -26.02 7.03 -4.05
C GLY A 371 -26.73 7.71 -5.21
N PHE A 372 -28.06 7.61 -5.26
CA PHE A 372 -28.89 8.23 -6.29
C PHE A 372 -28.85 9.76 -6.25
N VAL A 373 -28.95 10.37 -5.06
CA VAL A 373 -28.81 11.82 -4.89
C VAL A 373 -27.42 12.29 -5.35
N LYS A 374 -26.35 11.57 -4.98
CA LYS A 374 -24.98 11.88 -5.42
C LYS A 374 -24.84 11.79 -6.95
N TYR A 375 -25.46 10.79 -7.57
CA TYR A 375 -25.48 10.64 -9.02
C TYR A 375 -26.19 11.79 -9.73
N ILE A 376 -27.38 12.20 -9.27
CA ILE A 376 -28.13 13.33 -9.82
C ILE A 376 -27.30 14.61 -9.73
N ASN A 377 -26.75 14.91 -8.54
CA ASN A 377 -25.95 16.10 -8.31
C ASN A 377 -24.73 16.16 -9.25
N ARG A 378 -24.08 15.02 -9.52
CA ARG A 378 -22.98 14.93 -10.49
C ARG A 378 -23.43 15.27 -11.92
N ARG A 379 -24.54 14.70 -12.39
CA ARG A 379 -25.05 15.00 -13.73
C ARG A 379 -25.41 16.48 -13.87
N TYR A 380 -26.06 17.05 -12.86
CA TYR A 380 -26.41 18.47 -12.86
C TYR A 380 -25.18 19.39 -12.88
N ALA A 381 -24.15 19.08 -12.08
CA ALA A 381 -22.89 19.82 -12.09
C ALA A 381 -22.15 19.70 -13.44
N SER A 382 -22.13 18.52 -14.06
CA SER A 382 -21.53 18.32 -15.39
C SER A 382 -22.25 19.10 -16.49
N PHE A 383 -23.58 19.21 -16.39
CA PHE A 383 -24.40 19.97 -17.33
C PHE A 383 -24.14 21.48 -17.23
N LYS A 384 -24.01 22.01 -16.01
CA LYS A 384 -23.63 23.42 -15.79
C LYS A 384 -22.23 23.76 -16.33
N LYS A 385 -21.29 22.81 -16.26
CA LYS A 385 -19.90 22.99 -16.72
C LYS A 385 -19.74 22.92 -18.24
N ARG A 386 -20.70 22.35 -18.97
CA ARG A 386 -20.74 22.33 -20.45
C ARG A 386 -21.41 23.56 -21.07
N ARG A 387 -22.09 24.38 -20.26
CA ARG A 387 -22.78 25.62 -20.68
C ARG A 387 -21.97 26.90 -20.42
N LYS A 388 -20.82 26.78 -19.77
CA LYS A 388 -19.79 27.80 -19.66
C LYS A 388 -18.60 27.34 -20.50
#